data_AF-A0A660SE33-F1
#
_entry.id   AF-A0A660SE33-F1
#
_cell.length_a   1.000
_cell.length_b   1.000
_cell.length_c   1.000
_cell.angle_alpha   90.00
_cell.angle_beta   90.00
_cell.angle_gamma   90.00
#
_symmetry.space_group_name_H-M   'P 1'
#
loop_
_entity.id
_entity.type
_entity.pdbx_description
1 polymer ?
#
loop_
_entity_poly.entity_id
_entity_poly.type
_entity_poly.pdbx_seq_one_letter_code
_entity_poly.pdbx_strand_id
1 'polypeptide(L)' 'PDGMIIRGRNPESSNCDSPVIRGAMVEGHDDHRVVMALAVAALGGCGEVSIKGAEAADVTFPGFFNLLEKALGRDERE' A
#
# COMPACT_ATOMS: atom_id res chain seq x y z
N PRO A 1 -3.70 -21.72 -14.14
CA PRO A 1 -4.42 -21.48 -12.87
C PRO A 1 -5.35 -20.27 -13.02
N ASP A 2 -6.51 -20.30 -12.38
CA ASP A 2 -7.60 -19.32 -12.49
C ASP A 2 -7.72 -18.40 -11.26
N GLY A 3 -6.72 -18.44 -10.36
CA GLY A 3 -6.72 -17.62 -9.16
C GLY A 3 -5.45 -17.73 -8.33
N MET A 4 -5.54 -17.23 -7.09
CA MET A 4 -4.46 -17.18 -6.11
C MET A 4 -4.99 -17.56 -4.72
N ILE A 5 -4.20 -18.32 -3.95
CA ILE A 5 -4.45 -18.59 -2.54
C ILE A 5 -3.60 -17.64 -1.70
N ILE A 6 -4.24 -16.80 -0.89
CA ILE A 6 -3.55 -15.90 0.06
C ILE A 6 -3.72 -16.46 1.46
N ARG A 7 -2.60 -16.77 2.13
CA ARG A 7 -2.58 -17.18 3.54
C ARG A 7 -2.38 -15.96 4.42
N GLY A 8 -3.49 -15.43 4.94
CA GLY A 8 -3.46 -14.30 5.86
C GLY A 8 -2.58 -14.60 7.09
N ARG A 9 -1.82 -13.60 7.52
CA ARG A 9 -1.08 -13.63 8.80
C ARG A 9 -1.84 -12.82 9.82
N ASN A 10 -1.80 -13.23 11.09
CA ASN A 10 -2.51 -12.54 12.15
C ASN A 10 -1.89 -11.13 12.39
N PRO A 11 -2.66 -10.02 12.18
CA PRO A 11 -2.13 -8.68 12.36
C PRO A 11 -1.81 -8.34 13.82
N GLU A 12 -2.51 -8.92 14.79
CA GLU A 12 -2.30 -8.67 16.23
C GLU A 12 -1.07 -9.41 16.78
N SER A 13 -0.52 -10.37 16.02
CA SER A 13 0.80 -10.95 16.31
C SER A 13 1.93 -10.29 15.52
N SER A 14 1.63 -9.25 14.74
CA SER A 14 2.62 -8.62 13.86
C SER A 14 3.37 -7.50 14.57
N ASN A 15 4.69 -7.58 14.50
CA ASN A 15 5.62 -6.54 14.90
C ASN A 15 6.68 -6.40 13.80
N CYS A 16 7.66 -5.50 13.97
CA CYS A 16 8.68 -5.32 12.96
C CYS A 16 9.75 -6.43 12.89
N ASP A 17 9.81 -7.32 13.87
CA ASP A 17 10.65 -8.52 13.80
C ASP A 17 10.00 -9.64 12.95
N SER A 18 8.67 -9.62 12.81
CA SER A 18 7.89 -10.56 12.00
C SER A 18 6.64 -9.92 11.39
N PRO A 19 6.80 -8.98 10.43
CA PRO A 19 5.68 -8.19 9.94
C PRO A 19 4.87 -8.93 8.88
N VAL A 20 3.56 -8.65 8.83
CA VAL A 20 2.66 -9.18 7.78
C VAL A 20 3.10 -8.70 6.40
N ILE A 21 3.45 -7.41 6.30
CA ILE A 21 4.02 -6.79 5.11
C ILE A 21 5.42 -6.27 5.44
N ARG A 22 6.41 -6.61 4.63
CA ARG A 22 7.79 -6.13 4.77
C ARG A 22 8.01 -4.97 3.80
N GLY A 23 8.79 -3.98 4.23
CA GLY A 23 9.31 -2.93 3.36
C GLY A 23 10.04 -3.51 2.15
N ALA A 24 9.75 -2.96 0.98
CA ALA A 24 10.30 -3.41 -0.30
C ALA A 24 10.07 -2.36 -1.41
N MET A 25 10.87 -2.44 -2.46
CA MET A 25 10.55 -1.78 -3.73
C MET A 25 9.67 -2.70 -4.57
N VAL A 26 8.53 -2.19 -5.04
CA VAL A 26 7.54 -2.95 -5.81
C VAL A 26 7.13 -2.19 -7.08
N GLU A 27 6.66 -2.93 -8.08
CA GLU A 27 6.27 -2.39 -9.39
C GLU A 27 4.75 -2.41 -9.51
N GLY A 28 4.13 -1.25 -9.82
CA GLY A 28 2.69 -1.14 -10.06
C GLY A 28 2.27 -1.63 -11.44
N HIS A 29 3.22 -1.80 -12.37
CA HIS A 29 2.99 -2.22 -13.75
C HIS A 29 1.91 -1.39 -14.47
N ASP A 30 1.90 -0.08 -14.22
CA ASP A 30 0.95 0.90 -14.76
C ASP A 30 -0.54 0.58 -14.47
N ASP A 31 -0.82 -0.29 -13.49
CA ASP A 31 -2.17 -0.64 -13.06
C ASP A 31 -2.56 0.15 -11.81
N HIS A 32 -3.52 1.06 -12.00
CA HIS A 32 -4.08 1.91 -10.94
C HIS A 32 -4.57 1.11 -9.72
N ARG A 33 -5.17 -0.06 -9.93
CA ARG A 33 -5.70 -0.90 -8.84
C ARG A 33 -4.58 -1.54 -8.07
N VAL A 34 -3.56 -2.04 -8.76
CA VAL A 34 -2.39 -2.66 -8.14
C VAL A 34 -1.65 -1.61 -7.29
N VAL A 35 -1.42 -0.41 -7.83
CA VAL A 35 -0.80 0.71 -7.11
C VAL A 35 -1.58 1.06 -5.84
N MET A 36 -2.90 1.28 -5.95
CA MET A 36 -3.74 1.62 -4.80
C MET A 36 -3.76 0.50 -3.75
N ALA A 37 -3.85 -0.76 -4.18
CA ALA A 37 -3.83 -1.91 -3.28
C ALA A 37 -2.49 -2.05 -2.54
N LEU A 38 -1.37 -1.83 -3.22
CA LEU A 38 -0.03 -1.82 -2.61
C LEU A 38 0.11 -0.68 -1.60
N ALA A 39 -0.40 0.51 -1.92
CA ALA A 39 -0.36 1.66 -1.01
C ALA A 39 -1.12 1.40 0.29
N VAL A 40 -2.32 0.81 0.20
CA VAL A 40 -3.10 0.41 1.38
C VAL A 40 -2.40 -0.71 2.16
N ALA A 41 -1.84 -1.71 1.48
CA ALA A 41 -1.14 -2.81 2.12
C ALA A 41 0.09 -2.33 2.92
N ALA A 42 0.81 -1.32 2.40
CA ALA A 42 1.98 -0.74 3.06
C ALA A 42 1.67 -0.14 4.43
N LEU A 43 0.45 0.33 4.68
CA LEU A 43 0.04 0.92 5.97
C LEU A 43 0.08 -0.08 7.13
N GLY A 44 -0.08 -1.38 6.84
CA GLY A 44 0.01 -2.45 7.83
C GLY A 44 1.38 -3.13 7.91
N GLY A 45 2.39 -2.56 7.24
CA GLY A 45 3.73 -3.12 7.16
C GLY A 45 4.75 -2.50 8.11
N CYS A 46 5.92 -3.13 8.18
CA CYS A 46 7.11 -2.54 8.78
C CYS A 46 8.19 -2.30 7.74
N GLY A 47 8.80 -1.12 7.80
CA GLY A 47 9.77 -0.64 6.82
C GLY A 47 9.11 0.15 5.69
N GLU A 48 9.93 0.82 4.90
CA GLU A 48 9.47 1.63 3.77
C GLU A 48 9.08 0.75 2.59
N VAL A 49 7.93 1.06 1.95
CA VAL A 49 7.52 0.46 0.69
C VAL A 49 7.56 1.54 -0.39
N SER A 50 8.38 1.35 -1.42
CA SER A 50 8.48 2.26 -2.56
C SER A 50 7.76 1.63 -3.76
N ILE A 51 6.67 2.25 -4.21
CA ILE A 51 5.86 1.77 -5.34
C ILE A 51 6.21 2.56 -6.59
N LYS A 52 6.66 1.87 -7.65
CA LYS A 52 6.86 2.48 -8.96
C LYS A 52 5.56 2.56 -9.75
N GLY A 53 5.41 3.62 -10.56
CA GLY A 53 4.21 3.86 -11.37
C GLY A 53 3.03 4.43 -10.57
N ALA A 54 3.31 5.15 -9.46
CA ALA A 54 2.28 5.68 -8.57
C ALA A 54 1.28 6.61 -9.27
N GLU A 55 1.72 7.28 -10.34
CA GLU A 55 0.92 8.13 -11.22
C GLU A 55 -0.27 7.42 -11.86
N ALA A 56 -0.24 6.08 -11.98
CA ALA A 56 -1.36 5.31 -12.51
C ALA A 56 -2.63 5.48 -11.67
N ALA A 57 -2.51 5.73 -10.36
CA ALA A 57 -3.66 5.93 -9.48
C ALA A 57 -4.51 7.14 -9.91
N ASP A 58 -3.86 8.24 -10.33
CA ASP A 58 -4.54 9.49 -10.72
C ASP A 58 -5.36 9.36 -12.00
N VAL A 59 -5.14 8.32 -12.82
CA VAL A 59 -5.93 8.07 -14.03
C VAL A 59 -7.39 7.77 -13.69
N THR A 60 -7.62 7.03 -12.60
CA THR A 60 -8.97 6.54 -12.24
C THR A 60 -9.50 7.12 -10.94
N PHE A 61 -8.61 7.50 -10.03
CA PHE A 61 -8.96 8.12 -8.76
C PHE A 61 -8.00 9.28 -8.47
N PRO A 62 -8.18 10.43 -9.16
CA PRO A 62 -7.42 11.64 -8.87
C PRO A 62 -7.50 12.00 -7.38
N GLY A 63 -6.35 12.24 -6.76
CA GLY A 63 -6.28 12.63 -5.34
C GLY A 63 -6.40 11.48 -4.34
N PHE A 64 -6.25 10.22 -4.79
CA PHE A 64 -6.22 9.04 -3.92
C PHE A 64 -5.22 9.19 -2.76
N PHE A 65 -3.98 9.62 -3.03
CA PHE A 65 -2.96 9.76 -1.99
C PHE A 65 -3.30 10.87 -1.00
N ASN A 66 -3.83 12.00 -1.47
CA ASN A 66 -4.29 13.09 -0.58
C ASN A 66 -5.42 12.60 0.35
N LEU A 67 -6.35 11.79 -0.17
CA LEU A 67 -7.39 11.18 0.66
C LEU A 67 -6.80 10.20 1.66
N LEU A 68 -5.83 9.39 1.25
CA LEU A 68 -5.15 8.42 2.11
C LEU A 68 -4.44 9.13 3.27
N GLU A 69 -3.74 10.22 3.01
CA GLU A 69 -3.08 11.04 4.04
C GLU A 69 -4.08 11.65 5.02
N LYS A 70 -5.18 12.23 4.51
CA LYS A 70 -6.26 12.75 5.34
C LYS A 70 -6.89 11.67 6.23
N ALA A 71 -7.11 10.47 5.69
CA ALA A 71 -7.64 9.35 6.45
C ALA A 71 -6.68 8.89 7.57
N LEU A 72 -5.38 9.09 7.39
CA LEU A 72 -4.35 8.81 8.39
C LEU A 72 -4.16 9.96 9.39
N GLY A 73 -4.91 11.06 9.28
CA GLY A 73 -4.71 12.26 10.09
C GLY A 73 -3.36 12.94 9.84
N ARG A 74 -2.74 12.66 8.70
CA ARG A 74 -1.49 13.28 8.22
C ARG A 74 -1.85 14.45 7.32
N ASP A 75 -2.61 15.40 7.85
CA ASP A 75 -2.82 16.67 7.15
C ASP A 75 -1.54 17.49 7.33
N GLU A 76 -1.02 18.07 6.25
CA GLU A 76 0.09 19.02 6.33
C GLU A 76 -0.31 20.11 7.32
N ARG A 77 0.38 20.17 8.46
CA ARG A 77 0.35 21.37 9.30
C ARG A 77 0.92 22.50 8.45
N GLU A 78 0.06 23.39 7.96
CA GLU A 78 0.41 24.80 7.81
C GLU A 78 0.68 25.43 9.19
#